data_AF-A0A7Y7TIC7-F1
#
_entry.id   AF-A0A7Y7TIC7-F1
#
_cell.length_a   1.000
_cell.length_b   1.000
_cell.length_c   1.000
_cell.angle_alpha   90.00
_cell.angle_beta   90.00
_cell.angle_gamma   90.00
#
_symmetry.space_group_name_H-M   'P 1'
#
loop_
_entity.id
_entity.type
_entity.pdbx_description
1 polymer ?
#
loop_
_entity_poly.entity_id
_entity_poly.type
_entity_poly.pdbx_seq_one_letter_code
_entity_poly.pdbx_strand_id
1 'polypeptide(L)'
;MNAIPANELKRHGISAIEKLLSKGPVHVIKRNQPVCVVLAEDEYERLVLASGAIDTQERISVMEWFSLSVSGTAGKSEIDERLAEERGAWDKR
;
A
#
# COMPACT_ATOMS: atom_id res chain seq x y z
N MET A 1 -8.97 13.64 17.42
CA MET A 1 -9.23 12.82 16.22
C MET A 1 -10.50 13.33 15.58
N ASN A 2 -10.43 13.81 14.34
CA ASN A 2 -11.56 14.39 13.64
C ASN A 2 -12.37 13.25 13.00
N ALA A 3 -13.60 13.03 13.47
CA ALA A 3 -14.40 11.87 13.11
C ALA A 3 -15.89 12.18 13.04
N ILE A 4 -16.58 11.51 12.13
CA ILE A 4 -18.03 11.63 11.93
C ILE A 4 -18.69 10.25 11.93
N PRO A 5 -19.76 10.04 12.73
CA PRO A 5 -20.57 8.85 12.63
C PRO A 5 -21.25 8.77 11.26
N ALA A 6 -21.33 7.57 10.69
CA ALA A 6 -22.04 7.35 9.42
C ALA A 6 -23.52 7.77 9.47
N ASN A 7 -24.13 7.80 10.66
CA ASN A 7 -25.51 8.29 10.84
C ASN A 7 -25.60 9.81 10.69
N GLU A 8 -24.63 10.56 11.23
CA GLU A 8 -24.58 12.02 11.09
C GLU A 8 -24.30 12.40 9.64
N LEU A 9 -23.41 11.67 8.98
CA LEU A 9 -23.16 11.83 7.55
C LEU A 9 -24.43 11.59 6.71
N LYS A 10 -25.24 10.59 7.03
CA LYS A 10 -26.52 10.33 6.34
C LYS A 10 -27.57 11.42 6.57
N ARG A 11 -27.58 12.05 7.75
CA ARG A 11 -28.58 13.07 8.13
C ARG A 11 -28.23 14.45 7.58
N HIS A 12 -26.95 14.77 7.52
CA HIS A 12 -26.47 16.12 7.20
C HIS A 12 -25.70 16.20 5.88
N GLY A 13 -25.41 15.07 5.25
CA GLY A 13 -24.76 15.00 3.96
C GLY A 13 -23.37 15.64 3.94
N ILE A 14 -23.06 16.30 2.82
CA ILE A 14 -21.74 16.88 2.55
C ILE A 14 -21.42 18.02 3.52
N SER A 15 -22.39 18.82 3.95
CA SER A 15 -22.15 19.96 4.84
C SER A 15 -21.60 19.58 6.21
N ALA A 16 -21.83 18.34 6.67
CA ALA A 16 -21.19 17.84 7.89
C ALA A 16 -19.70 17.51 7.67
N ILE A 17 -19.34 17.05 6.47
CA ILE A 17 -17.95 16.82 6.08
C ILE A 17 -17.22 18.15 5.95
N GLU A 18 -17.75 19.13 5.21
CA GLU A 18 -17.07 20.41 4.92
C GLU A 18 -16.58 21.13 6.18
N LYS A 19 -17.44 21.19 7.22
CA LYS A 19 -17.09 21.80 8.50
C LYS A 19 -15.92 21.10 9.19
N LEU A 20 -15.89 19.77 9.11
CA LEU A 20 -14.85 18.97 9.72
C LEU A 20 -13.57 18.97 8.88
N LEU A 21 -13.69 18.93 7.55
CA LEU A 21 -12.57 18.92 6.60
C LEU A 21 -11.72 20.20 6.70
N SER A 22 -12.33 21.34 7.06
CA SER A 22 -11.61 22.59 7.36
C SER A 22 -10.59 22.47 8.50
N LYS A 23 -10.73 21.44 9.34
CA LYS A 23 -9.83 21.14 10.48
C LYS A 23 -8.86 20.00 10.16
N GLY A 24 -8.86 19.50 8.92
CA GLY A 24 -8.05 18.37 8.46
C GLY A 24 -8.86 17.09 8.20
N PRO A 25 -8.16 15.97 7.94
CA PRO A 25 -8.76 14.69 7.55
C PRO A 25 -9.88 14.21 8.47
N VAL A 26 -10.95 13.64 7.91
CA VAL A 26 -12.14 13.20 8.67
C VAL A 26 -12.30 11.69 8.61
N HIS A 27 -12.30 11.02 9.76
CA HIS A 27 -12.61 9.59 9.85
C HIS A 27 -14.11 9.34 9.87
N VAL A 28 -14.61 8.47 8.98
CA VAL A 28 -16.00 8.01 9.04
C VAL A 28 -16.09 6.77 9.92
N ILE A 29 -16.94 6.82 10.94
CA ILE A 29 -17.15 5.72 11.89
C ILE A 29 -18.48 5.02 11.61
N LYS A 30 -18.45 3.71 11.41
CA LYS A 30 -19.65 2.87 11.25
C LYS A 30 -19.55 1.67 12.20
N ARG A 31 -20.62 1.40 12.97
CA ARG A 31 -20.65 0.32 13.98
C ARG A 31 -19.45 0.39 14.96
N ASN A 32 -19.14 1.59 15.45
CA ASN A 32 -18.02 1.85 16.36
C ASN A 32 -16.62 1.50 15.80
N GLN A 33 -16.47 1.48 14.47
CA GLN A 33 -15.20 1.21 13.79
C GLN A 33 -14.92 2.24 12.70
N PRO A 34 -13.67 2.74 12.54
CA PRO A 34 -13.28 3.55 11.40
C PRO A 34 -13.37 2.74 10.11
N VAL A 35 -14.12 3.24 9.13
CA VAL A 35 -14.31 2.54 7.84
C VAL A 35 -13.64 3.23 6.66
N CYS A 36 -13.52 4.56 6.69
CA CYS A 36 -12.79 5.33 5.67
C CYS A 36 -12.37 6.69 6.22
N VAL A 37 -11.55 7.39 5.43
CA VAL A 37 -11.09 8.76 5.69
C VAL A 37 -11.46 9.63 4.50
N VAL A 38 -11.95 10.83 4.78
CA VAL A 38 -12.17 11.88 3.78
C VAL A 38 -11.06 12.90 3.90
N LEU A 39 -10.47 13.24 2.76
CA LEU A 39 -9.34 14.15 2.62
C LEU A 39 -9.74 15.29 1.68
N ALA A 40 -9.02 16.41 1.75
CA ALA A 40 -9.09 17.40 0.68
C ALA A 40 -8.43 16.84 -0.60
N GLU A 41 -8.87 17.31 -1.76
CA GLU A 41 -8.40 16.80 -3.05
C GLU A 41 -6.88 16.96 -3.22
N ASP A 42 -6.34 18.11 -2.83
CA ASP A 42 -4.91 18.41 -2.90
C ASP A 42 -4.07 17.54 -1.94
N GLU A 43 -4.63 17.14 -0.80
CA GLU A 43 -3.99 16.18 0.12
C GLU A 43 -4.01 14.78 -0.48
N TYR A 44 -5.13 14.39 -1.10
CA TYR A 44 -5.25 13.11 -1.79
C TYR A 44 -4.28 13.03 -2.98
N GLU A 45 -4.22 14.04 -3.84
CA GLU A 45 -3.27 14.11 -4.95
C GLU A 45 -1.82 14.02 -4.46
N ARG A 46 -1.48 14.75 -3.38
CA ARG A 46 -0.15 14.65 -2.77
C ARG A 46 0.17 13.23 -2.28
N LEU A 47 -0.79 12.54 -1.68
CA LEU A 47 -0.62 11.15 -1.26
C LEU A 47 -0.50 10.20 -2.45
N VAL A 48 -1.28 10.39 -3.52
CA VAL A 48 -1.20 9.56 -4.74
C VAL A 48 0.14 9.75 -5.45
N LEU A 49 0.64 10.99 -5.52
CA LEU A 49 1.96 11.29 -6.08
C LEU A 49 3.09 10.74 -5.20
N ALA A 50 2.99 10.90 -3.88
CA ALA A 50 4.00 10.42 -2.94
C ALA A 50 3.99 8.89 -2.78
N SER A 51 2.85 8.24 -2.94
CA SER A 51 2.75 6.77 -2.98
C SER A 51 3.32 6.18 -4.28
N GLY A 52 3.68 7.02 -5.26
CA GLY A 52 4.29 6.59 -6.50
C GLY A 52 3.29 5.85 -7.37
N ALA A 53 2.09 6.40 -7.56
CA ALA A 53 0.94 5.64 -8.03
C ALA A 53 0.65 4.45 -7.10
N ILE A 54 -0.49 3.80 -7.26
CA ILE A 54 -0.56 2.41 -6.79
C ILE A 54 0.62 1.74 -7.49
N ASP A 55 1.51 1.10 -6.74
CA ASP A 55 2.50 0.18 -7.25
C ASP A 55 1.73 -0.95 -7.97
N THR A 56 1.27 -0.66 -9.19
CA THR A 56 1.54 -1.53 -10.32
C THR A 56 3.06 -1.51 -10.48
N GLN A 57 3.78 -2.02 -9.48
CA GLN A 57 4.85 -2.95 -9.72
C GLN A 57 4.25 -3.79 -10.82
N GLU A 58 4.78 -3.64 -12.02
CA GLU A 58 4.46 -4.48 -13.16
C GLU A 58 4.62 -5.89 -12.60
N ARG A 59 3.51 -6.45 -12.11
CA ARG A 59 3.49 -7.77 -11.54
C ARG A 59 3.51 -8.59 -12.78
N ILE A 60 4.73 -8.82 -13.26
CA ILE A 60 5.02 -9.74 -14.33
C ILE A 60 4.23 -10.98 -13.96
N SER A 61 3.21 -11.27 -14.76
CA SER A 61 2.42 -12.46 -14.54
C SER A 61 3.37 -13.67 -14.56
N VAL A 62 2.99 -14.74 -13.88
CA VAL A 62 3.81 -15.97 -13.88
C VAL A 62 4.19 -16.38 -15.32
N MET A 63 3.29 -16.15 -16.28
CA MET A 63 3.52 -16.43 -17.70
C MET A 63 4.49 -15.47 -18.40
N GLU A 64 4.40 -14.16 -18.10
CA GLU A 64 5.37 -13.19 -18.62
C GLU A 64 6.76 -13.45 -18.04
N TRP A 65 6.86 -13.92 -16.79
CA TRP A 65 8.13 -14.25 -16.15
C TRP A 65 8.84 -15.41 -16.86
N PHE A 66 8.09 -16.43 -17.28
CA PHE A 66 8.63 -17.53 -18.10
C PHE A 66 9.08 -17.09 -19.50
N SER A 67 8.62 -15.94 -19.99
CA SER A 67 8.99 -15.40 -21.30
C SER A 67 10.24 -14.53 -21.25
N LEU A 68 10.71 -14.15 -20.05
CA LEU A 68 11.94 -13.39 -19.89
C LEU A 68 13.15 -14.24 -20.28
N SER A 69 14.09 -13.64 -21.01
CA SER A 69 15.36 -14.28 -21.31
C SER A 69 16.18 -14.42 -20.03
N VAL A 70 16.67 -15.64 -19.77
CA VAL A 70 17.55 -15.90 -18.63
C VAL A 70 18.88 -15.18 -18.87
N SER A 71 19.22 -14.23 -18.01
CA SER A 71 20.47 -13.43 -18.08
C SER A 71 21.53 -13.87 -17.06
N GLY A 72 21.49 -15.13 -16.61
CA GLY A 72 22.47 -15.70 -15.69
C GLY A 72 23.49 -16.58 -16.41
N THR A 73 24.78 -16.35 -16.16
CA THR A 73 25.88 -17.24 -16.58
C THR A 73 26.33 -18.19 -15.47
N ALA A 74 25.75 -18.08 -14.27
CA ALA A 74 26.14 -18.86 -13.11
C ALA A 74 25.80 -20.33 -13.31
N GLY A 75 26.82 -21.19 -13.15
CA GLY A 75 26.65 -22.63 -13.21
C GLY A 75 25.99 -23.19 -11.95
N LYS A 76 25.42 -24.39 -12.05
CA LYS A 76 24.82 -25.10 -10.91
C LYS A 76 25.75 -25.15 -9.68
N SER A 77 27.02 -25.49 -9.88
CA SER A 77 27.98 -25.65 -8.78
C SER A 77 28.26 -24.35 -8.05
N GLU A 78 28.34 -23.24 -8.77
CA GLU A 78 28.52 -21.89 -8.20
C GLU A 78 27.29 -21.45 -7.40
N ILE A 79 26.09 -21.79 -7.90
CA ILE A 79 24.84 -21.54 -7.18
C ILE A 79 24.76 -22.39 -5.90
N ASP A 80 25.12 -23.67 -5.98
CA ASP A 80 25.09 -24.59 -4.84
C ASP A 80 26.09 -24.19 -3.75
N GLU A 81 27.31 -23.76 -4.13
CA GLU A 81 28.34 -23.28 -3.20
C GLU A 81 27.90 -22.00 -2.47
N ARG A 82 27.38 -21.01 -3.21
CA ARG A 82 26.85 -19.78 -2.62
C ARG A 82 25.67 -20.05 -1.68
N LEU A 83 24.74 -20.93 -2.05
CA LEU A 83 23.62 -21.28 -1.18
C LEU A 83 24.08 -21.96 0.12
N ALA A 84 25.12 -22.80 0.05
CA ALA A 84 25.68 -23.46 1.22
C ALA A 84 26.35 -22.46 2.18
N GLU A 85 27.06 -21.48 1.64
CA GLU A 85 27.65 -20.38 2.43
C GLU A 85 26.57 -19.52 3.11
N GLU A 86 25.54 -19.11 2.38
CA GLU A 86 24.42 -18.31 2.92
C GLU A 86 23.68 -19.05 4.04
N ARG A 87 23.37 -20.34 3.84
CA ARG A 87 22.69 -21.17 4.85
C ARG A 87 23.58 -21.42 6.07
N GLY A 88 24.86 -21.71 5.86
CA GLY A 88 25.81 -21.88 6.95
C GLY A 88 26.02 -20.62 7.79
N ALA A 89 25.79 -19.43 7.22
CA ALA A 89 25.82 -18.16 7.96
C ALA A 89 24.57 -17.95 8.83
N TRP A 90 23.43 -18.56 8.50
CA TRP A 90 22.21 -18.49 9.32
C TRP A 90 22.29 -19.37 10.56
N ASP A 91 22.92 -20.54 10.46
CA ASP A 91 23.11 -21.47 11.59
C ASP A 91 24.16 -20.97 12.62
N LYS A 92 24.92 -19.92 12.29
CA LYS A 92 25.96 -19.32 13.16
C LYS A 92 25.47 -18.12 13.97
N ARG A 93 24.18 -17.78 13.92
CA ARG A 93 23.53 -16.74 14.74
C ARG A 93 22.69 -17.37 15.85
#